data_AF-A0A8T6I4L3-F1
#
_entry.id   AF-A0A8T6I4L3-F1
#
_cell.length_a   1.000
_cell.length_b   1.000
_cell.length_c   1.000
_cell.angle_alpha   90.00
_cell.angle_beta   90.00
_cell.angle_gamma   90.00
#
_symmetry.space_group_name_H-M   'P 1'
#
loop_
_entity.id
_entity.type
_entity.pdbx_description
1 polymer ?
#
loop_
_entity_poly.entity_id
_entity_poly.type
_entity_poly.pdbx_seq_one_letter_code
_entity_poly.pdbx_strand_id
1 'polypeptide(L)'
;MANLSIRRLDEETVRRLKVRAEREGVSLEETVRRVLRSAVVDEEPLGGLIRRIVGKGLDLELAQRELDAPIDFASDDYLPDR
;
A
#
# COMPACT_ATOMS: atom_id res chain seq x y z
N MET A 1 -6.58 -12.18 10.12
CA MET A 1 -7.15 -12.88 8.96
C MET A 1 -8.17 -11.94 8.33
N ALA A 2 -7.93 -11.49 7.10
CA ALA A 2 -8.93 -10.75 6.35
C ALA A 2 -9.75 -11.76 5.54
N ASN A 3 -11.07 -11.58 5.49
CA ASN A 3 -11.96 -12.39 4.66
C ASN A 3 -12.49 -11.52 3.52
N LEU A 4 -12.39 -12.02 2.28
CA LEU A 4 -12.89 -11.36 1.08
C LEU A 4 -13.91 -12.27 0.40
N SER A 5 -15.14 -11.79 0.22
CA SER A 5 -16.17 -12.48 -0.55
C SER A 5 -16.32 -11.84 -1.92
N ILE A 6 -16.08 -12.62 -2.97
CA ILE A 6 -16.25 -12.19 -4.36
C ILE A 6 -17.57 -12.77 -4.87
N ARG A 7 -18.53 -11.91 -5.22
CA ARG A 7 -19.82 -12.30 -5.79
C ARG A 7 -19.80 -12.17 -7.31
N ARG A 8 -20.65 -12.94 -8.00
CA ARG A 8 -20.82 -12.90 -9.46
C ARG A 8 -19.52 -13.15 -10.24
N LEU A 9 -18.67 -14.04 -9.73
CA LEU A 9 -17.51 -14.51 -10.47
C LEU A 9 -17.99 -15.47 -11.56
N ASP A 10 -17.49 -15.30 -12.79
CA ASP A 10 -17.90 -16.16 -13.89
C ASP A 10 -17.37 -17.59 -13.70
N GLU A 11 -18.14 -18.56 -14.20
CA GLU A 11 -17.84 -19.99 -14.02
C GLU A 11 -16.52 -20.39 -14.68
N GLU A 12 -16.18 -19.74 -15.79
CA GLU A 12 -14.97 -19.99 -16.55
C GLU A 12 -13.72 -19.55 -15.75
N THR A 13 -13.78 -18.41 -15.06
CA THR A 13 -12.72 -17.94 -14.16
C THR A 13 -12.57 -18.88 -12.96
N VAL A 14 -13.67 -19.34 -12.35
CA VAL A 14 -13.61 -20.33 -11.27
C VAL A 14 -12.92 -21.60 -11.74
N ARG A 15 -13.28 -22.09 -12.93
CA ARG A 15 -12.69 -23.29 -13.53
C ARG A 15 -11.19 -23.11 -13.79
N ARG A 16 -10.76 -21.97 -14.34
CA ARG A 16 -9.34 -21.66 -14.57
C ARG A 16 -8.55 -21.59 -13.27
N LEU A 17 -9.11 -21.01 -12.22
CA LEU A 17 -8.48 -20.94 -10.90
C LEU A 17 -8.30 -22.33 -10.29
N LYS A 18 -9.29 -23.22 -10.42
CA LYS A 18 -9.20 -24.63 -9.96
C LYS A 18 -8.10 -25.39 -10.70
N VAL A 19 -8.10 -25.33 -12.03
CA VAL A 19 -7.06 -25.97 -12.86
C VAL A 19 -5.68 -25.45 -12.49
N ARG A 20 -5.54 -24.14 -12.25
CA ARG A 20 -4.27 -23.55 -11.82
C ARG A 20 -3.83 -24.05 -10.44
N ALA A 21 -4.75 -24.13 -9.49
CA ALA A 21 -4.47 -24.64 -8.14
C ALA A 21 -3.98 -26.09 -8.17
N GLU A 22 -4.66 -26.96 -8.93
CA GLU A 22 -4.27 -28.37 -9.11
C GLU A 22 -2.88 -28.49 -9.76
N ARG A 23 -2.62 -27.69 -10.81
CA ARG A 23 -1.31 -27.68 -11.49
C ARG A 23 -0.17 -27.22 -10.58
N GLU A 24 -0.42 -26.25 -9.71
CA GLU A 24 0.58 -25.73 -8.76
C GLU A 24 0.65 -26.55 -7.47
N GLY A 25 -0.25 -27.53 -7.26
CA GLY A 25 -0.29 -28.36 -6.05
C GLY A 25 -0.69 -27.59 -4.78
N VAL A 26 -1.47 -26.50 -4.92
CA VAL A 26 -1.89 -25.64 -3.81
C VAL A 26 -3.41 -25.54 -3.72
N SER A 27 -3.92 -24.98 -2.62
CA SER A 27 -5.36 -24.76 -2.48
C SER A 27 -5.86 -23.67 -3.44
N LEU A 28 -7.17 -23.71 -3.73
CA LEU A 28 -7.84 -22.66 -4.49
C LEU A 28 -7.67 -21.28 -3.82
N GLU A 29 -7.79 -21.24 -2.49
CA GLU A 29 -7.60 -20.01 -1.71
C GLU A 29 -6.19 -19.43 -1.89
N GLU A 30 -5.16 -20.27 -1.83
CA GLU A 30 -3.78 -19.82 -2.02
C GLU A 30 -3.54 -19.35 -3.46
N THR A 31 -4.14 -20.01 -4.45
CA THR A 31 -4.09 -19.56 -5.85
C THR A 31 -4.73 -18.18 -6.01
N VAL A 32 -5.91 -17.96 -5.43
CA VAL A 32 -6.60 -16.66 -5.44
C VAL A 32 -5.74 -15.60 -4.75
N ARG A 33 -5.16 -15.92 -3.60
CA ARG A 33 -4.28 -15.01 -2.85
C ARG A 33 -3.07 -14.60 -3.68
N ARG A 34 -2.44 -15.53 -4.40
CA ARG A 34 -1.31 -15.24 -5.29
C ARG A 34 -1.69 -14.33 -6.45
N VAL A 35 -2.82 -14.61 -7.11
CA VAL A 35 -3.34 -13.78 -8.21
C VAL A 35 -3.63 -12.37 -7.72
N LEU A 36 -4.32 -12.23 -6.59
CA LEU A 36 -4.58 -10.92 -5.99
C LEU A 36 -3.28 -10.20 -5.65
N ARG A 37 -2.30 -10.89 -5.02
CA ARG A 37 -1.00 -10.30 -4.70
C ARG A 37 -0.29 -9.81 -5.97
N SER A 38 -0.24 -10.61 -7.02
CA SER A 38 0.39 -10.19 -8.28
C SER A 38 -0.34 -9.05 -8.97
N ALA A 39 -1.67 -8.93 -8.78
CA ALA A 39 -2.47 -7.88 -9.40
C ALA A 39 -2.37 -6.54 -8.66
N VAL A 40 -2.11 -6.56 -7.34
CA VAL A 40 -2.03 -5.34 -6.51
C VAL A 40 -0.61 -4.87 -6.22
N VAL A 41 0.39 -5.72 -6.44
CA VAL A 41 1.79 -5.30 -6.35
C VAL A 41 2.12 -4.52 -7.61
N ASP A 42 2.26 -3.19 -7.50
CA ASP A 42 2.84 -2.36 -8.54
C ASP A 42 4.21 -2.93 -8.94
N GLU A 43 4.51 -2.93 -10.25
CA GLU A 43 5.74 -3.50 -10.83
C GLU A 43 7.03 -2.93 -10.21
N GLU A 44 6.95 -1.79 -9.53
CA GLU A 44 8.05 -1.28 -8.73
C GLU A 44 7.53 -0.59 -7.46
N PRO A 45 7.70 -1.18 -6.27
CA PRO A 45 7.38 -0.48 -5.03
C PRO A 45 8.16 0.83 -5.00
N LEU A 46 7.52 1.94 -4.59
CA LEU A 46 8.15 3.27 -4.56
C LEU A 46 9.53 3.27 -3.90
N GLY A 47 9.72 2.46 -2.83
CA GLY A 47 11.02 2.30 -2.18
C GLY A 47 12.10 1.67 -3.08
N GLY A 48 11.72 0.77 -4.00
CA GLY A 48 12.58 0.23 -5.05
C GLY A 48 12.96 1.28 -6.09
N LEU A 49 11.99 2.08 -6.53
CA LEU A 49 12.21 3.25 -7.41
C LEU A 49 13.18 4.24 -6.79
N ILE A 50 12.94 4.66 -5.55
CA ILE A 50 13.82 5.57 -4.80
C ILE A 50 15.22 4.96 -4.68
N ARG A 51 15.34 3.67 -4.34
CA ARG A 51 16.64 2.99 -4.24
C ARG A 51 17.37 2.90 -5.59
N ARG A 52 16.66 2.76 -6.70
CA ARG A 52 17.23 2.78 -8.05
C ARG A 52 17.73 4.18 -8.43
N ILE A 53 16.96 5.21 -8.09
CA ILE A 53 17.27 6.62 -8.41
C ILE A 53 18.38 7.17 -7.52
N VAL A 54 18.31 6.91 -6.21
CA VAL A 54 19.19 7.45 -5.17
C VAL A 54 20.38 6.53 -4.87
N GLY A 55 20.34 5.26 -5.27
CA GLY A 55 21.43 4.32 -5.10
C GLY A 55 21.74 4.03 -3.62
N LYS A 56 22.98 4.30 -3.18
CA LYS A 56 23.45 4.09 -1.80
C LYS A 56 23.18 5.28 -0.87
N GLY A 57 22.59 6.35 -1.38
CA GLY A 57 22.35 7.59 -0.65
C GLY A 57 22.67 8.79 -1.53
N LEU A 58 21.89 9.85 -1.34
CA LEU A 58 22.08 11.17 -1.91
C LEU A 58 22.17 12.13 -0.74
N ASP A 59 23.25 12.90 -0.67
CA ASP A 59 23.36 13.97 0.32
C ASP A 59 22.48 15.12 -0.17
N LEU A 60 21.35 15.31 0.51
CA LEU A 60 20.37 16.33 0.18
C LEU A 60 20.59 17.52 1.09
N GLU A 61 21.01 18.63 0.49
CA GLU A 61 20.95 19.94 1.15
C GLU A 61 19.47 20.26 1.40
N LEU A 62 19.05 20.09 2.66
CA LEU A 62 17.71 20.46 3.07
C LEU A 62 17.61 21.97 3.12
N ALA A 63 16.63 22.54 2.42
CA ALA A 63 16.31 23.94 2.57
C ALA A 63 16.05 24.23 4.05
N GLN A 64 16.75 25.23 4.61
CA GLN A 64 16.45 25.69 5.96
C GLN A 64 14.99 26.13 6.01
N ARG A 65 14.22 25.50 6.90
CA ARG A 65 12.87 25.92 7.21
C ARG A 65 12.96 27.15 8.09
N GLU A 66 12.27 28.22 7.74
CA GLU A 66 11.97 29.25 8.71
C GLU A 66 11.07 28.62 9.78
N LEU A 67 11.51 28.70 11.03
CA LEU A 67 10.70 28.23 12.14
C LEU A 67 9.59 29.25 12.36
N ASP A 68 8.34 28.79 12.32
CA ASP A 68 7.23 29.60 12.77
C ASP A 68 7.45 30.00 14.24
N ALA A 69 6.94 31.18 14.60
CA ALA A 69 7.00 31.64 15.98
C ALA A 69 6.39 30.58 16.92
N PRO A 70 6.94 30.42 18.15
CA PRO A 70 6.38 29.50 19.13
C PRO A 70 4.90 29.77 19.32
N ILE A 71 4.09 28.71 19.31
CA ILE A 71 2.68 28.82 19.67
C ILE A 71 2.62 29.29 21.12
N ASP A 72 2.02 30.47 21.33
CA ASP A 72 1.71 30.94 22.68
C ASP A 72 0.49 30.17 23.19
N PHE A 73 0.71 29.33 24.20
CA PHE A 73 -0.35 28.58 24.87
C PHE A 73 -0.97 29.36 26.05
N ALA A 74 -0.47 30.55 26.35
CA ALA A 74 -0.93 31.39 27.47
C ALA A 74 -1.87 32.52 27.03
N SER A 75 -2.00 32.81 25.72
CA SER A 75 -2.99 33.76 25.22
C SER A 75 -4.39 33.13 25.29
N ASP A 76 -5.29 33.77 26.04
CA ASP A 76 -6.69 33.38 26.28
C ASP A 76 -7.59 33.58 25.03
N ASP A 77 -6.99 33.78 23.85
CA ASP A 77 -7.65 34.09 22.57
C ASP A 77 -8.39 32.87 21.95
N TYR A 78 -8.44 31.75 22.68
CA TYR A 78 -9.22 30.55 22.33
C TYR A 78 -10.32 30.26 23.36
N LEU A 79 -11.10 31.27 23.73
CA LEU A 79 -12.44 31.06 24.26
C LEU A 79 -13.42 31.02 23.07
N PRO A 80 -13.96 29.84 22.69
CA PRO A 80 -15.04 29.82 21.70
C PRO A 80 -16.23 30.55 22.30
N ASP A 81 -16.76 31.52 21.55
CA ASP A 81 -17.96 32.30 21.93
C ASP A 81 -19.04 31.35 22.48
N ARG A 82 -19.41 31.56 23.75
CA ARG A 82 -20.54 30.91 24.40
C ARG A 82 -21.81 31.74 24.22
#